data_AF-U1KQ63-F1
#
_entry.id   AF-U1KQ63-F1
#
_cell.length_a   1.000
_cell.length_b   1.000
_cell.length_c   1.000
_cell.angle_alpha   90.00
_cell.angle_beta   90.00
_cell.angle_gamma   90.00
#
_symmetry.space_group_name_H-M   'P 1'
#
loop_
_entity.id
_entity.type
_entity.pdbx_description
1 polymer ?
#
loop_
_entity_poly.entity_id
_entity_poly.type
_entity_poly.pdbx_seq_one_letter_code
_entity_poly.pdbx_strand_id
1 'polypeptide(L)'
;MLKQFLIIYSSSMLIVISGCGGSSGDSKPIQQDPPPVVVTPDPPVIVEPDPEVFMDVIEAQGKQYVVDTASWIKEQNIDCTDTVAQHDMCQITNVEFNDGLFEQQRTNKNQTVLVLDYRLDLHSVLRYRSRIKAAFRYDPTSKTFIADNPNINVSKLGKKLLTEVNNFKFTDEKFDIPQPAFLPAAWLSDLAEAYREAVPQDTQDRVAKTNFFSHGTKVFGYLAQHNPEAEFAVIDTASFNPFEQHKETFCSLNIDVFSSYMKSAASSLQTDIIEAQEIEFINYSGGFTLDSVTTAWQKNQCEGLLSNDQALAFLTTLTPVYQALFNAPNALGFHAGNIDAQLSGDELDLMEFDHRVRVYQYSTLGDNTAIQPFGQSGWQKEFVNHQDSFVGNSSIDLYINVGYGPYSNSKNSTPKMEPDVLGMRYGAEQALYASSWTTPVATSYAIHEQTKLDTDFDPQELKSRLLPQQCRGLDDYQDNGSLMEFIENGQGHCRIQDPLRHKSDELNRMGYLSR
;
A
#
# COMPACT_ATOMS: atom_id res chain seq x y z
N MET A 1 -50.01 -7.14 -42.97
CA MET A 1 -50.24 -8.09 -41.85
C MET A 1 -49.75 -7.41 -40.58
N LEU A 2 -50.51 -6.54 -39.92
CA LEU A 2 -51.71 -6.71 -39.08
C LEU A 2 -51.49 -7.51 -37.78
N LYS A 3 -51.40 -6.75 -36.67
CA LYS A 3 -51.88 -6.94 -35.26
C LYS A 3 -50.77 -6.51 -34.28
N GLN A 4 -50.76 -5.33 -33.66
CA GLN A 4 -51.69 -4.74 -32.68
C GLN A 4 -52.24 -5.74 -31.66
N PHE A 5 -51.81 -5.62 -30.40
CA PHE A 5 -52.71 -5.54 -29.23
C PHE A 5 -52.02 -4.82 -28.05
N LEU A 6 -52.67 -3.75 -27.62
CA LEU A 6 -52.54 -3.03 -26.37
C LEU A 6 -53.56 -3.65 -25.38
N ILE A 7 -53.27 -3.77 -24.08
CA ILE A 7 -54.26 -3.67 -22.98
C ILE A 7 -53.54 -3.35 -21.66
N ILE A 8 -54.10 -2.36 -20.97
CA ILE A 8 -53.81 -1.81 -19.64
C ILE A 8 -54.79 -2.43 -18.63
N TYR A 9 -54.43 -2.55 -17.33
CA TYR A 9 -55.22 -2.33 -16.08
C TYR A 9 -54.47 -3.04 -14.93
N SER A 10 -53.80 -2.32 -14.02
CA SER A 10 -54.30 -1.78 -12.73
C SER A 10 -54.98 -2.80 -11.82
N SER A 11 -54.43 -3.01 -10.61
CA SER A 11 -55.19 -3.10 -9.35
C SER A 11 -54.26 -3.15 -8.12
N SER A 12 -54.51 -2.22 -7.20
CA SER A 12 -53.98 -2.12 -5.85
C SER A 12 -54.49 -3.25 -4.94
N MET A 13 -53.74 -3.62 -3.91
CA MET A 13 -54.33 -4.23 -2.72
C MET A 13 -53.54 -3.87 -1.46
N LEU A 14 -54.12 -2.96 -0.66
CA LEU A 14 -53.90 -2.82 0.77
C LEU A 14 -54.49 -4.05 1.48
N ILE A 15 -53.80 -4.58 2.48
CA ILE A 15 -54.43 -5.38 3.54
C ILE A 15 -54.05 -4.74 4.88
N VAL A 16 -55.04 -4.06 5.46
CA VAL A 16 -55.15 -3.74 6.88
C VAL A 16 -56.02 -4.85 7.47
N ILE A 17 -55.53 -5.55 8.49
CA ILE A 17 -56.40 -6.32 9.40
C ILE A 17 -56.17 -5.77 10.80
N SER A 18 -57.24 -5.17 11.32
CA SER A 18 -57.44 -4.87 12.72
C SER A 18 -58.05 -6.09 13.41
N GLY A 19 -57.63 -6.33 14.65
CA GLY A 19 -58.24 -7.31 15.54
C GLY A 19 -58.09 -6.86 16.99
N CYS A 20 -59.14 -6.24 17.53
CA CYS A 20 -59.36 -6.09 18.97
C CYS A 20 -60.08 -7.34 19.50
N GLY A 21 -59.65 -7.85 20.65
CA GLY A 21 -60.36 -8.89 21.41
C GLY A 21 -59.64 -9.17 22.72
N GLY A 22 -60.22 -8.74 23.83
CA GLY A 22 -59.59 -8.74 25.15
C GLY A 22 -59.98 -9.90 26.07
N SER A 23 -59.39 -9.83 27.27
CA SER A 23 -59.89 -10.28 28.58
C SER A 23 -59.10 -11.39 29.29
N SER A 24 -58.48 -10.95 30.39
CA SER A 24 -58.38 -11.58 31.72
C SER A 24 -57.88 -13.02 31.87
N GLY A 25 -56.66 -13.15 32.43
CA GLY A 25 -56.18 -14.36 33.08
C GLY A 25 -54.93 -14.06 33.91
N ASP A 26 -55.12 -13.81 35.21
CA ASP A 26 -54.06 -13.71 36.20
C ASP A 26 -53.31 -15.05 36.32
N SER A 27 -52.08 -15.10 35.84
CA SER A 27 -51.08 -16.06 36.31
C SER A 27 -49.69 -15.46 36.09
N LYS A 28 -49.04 -15.04 37.17
CA LYS A 28 -47.63 -14.63 37.14
C LYS A 28 -46.79 -15.80 36.61
N PRO A 29 -46.02 -15.62 35.52
CA PRO A 29 -45.05 -16.63 35.12
C PRO A 29 -43.94 -16.69 36.17
N ILE A 30 -43.62 -17.89 36.63
CA ILE A 30 -42.43 -18.16 37.43
C ILE A 30 -41.24 -17.79 36.55
N GLN A 31 -40.53 -16.74 36.94
CA GLN A 31 -39.26 -16.34 36.35
C GLN A 31 -38.27 -17.47 36.64
N GLN A 32 -38.02 -18.34 35.66
CA GLN A 32 -36.85 -19.21 35.68
C GLN A 32 -35.66 -18.31 35.35
N ASP A 33 -34.72 -18.21 36.30
CA ASP A 33 -33.44 -17.58 36.02
C ASP A 33 -32.83 -18.27 34.79
N PRO A 34 -32.34 -17.48 33.80
CA PRO A 34 -31.66 -18.07 32.66
C PRO A 34 -30.49 -18.91 33.19
N PRO A 35 -30.23 -20.09 32.59
CA PRO A 35 -29.09 -20.90 32.99
C PRO A 35 -27.82 -20.03 32.94
N PRO A 36 -26.91 -20.19 33.93
CA PRO A 36 -25.67 -19.41 33.94
C PRO A 36 -24.99 -19.58 32.58
N VAL A 37 -24.76 -18.44 31.91
CA VAL A 37 -23.97 -18.41 30.68
C VAL A 37 -22.61 -18.98 31.07
N VAL A 38 -22.31 -20.18 30.57
CA VAL A 38 -20.99 -20.76 30.66
C VAL A 38 -20.12 -19.87 29.78
N VAL A 39 -19.44 -18.91 30.41
CA VAL A 39 -18.40 -18.11 29.77
C VAL A 39 -17.28 -19.10 29.46
N THR A 40 -17.24 -19.57 28.22
CA THR A 40 -16.04 -20.21 27.69
C THR A 40 -14.94 -19.15 27.78
N PRO A 41 -13.83 -19.42 28.50
CA PRO A 41 -12.73 -18.47 28.57
C PRO A 41 -12.27 -18.16 27.14
N ASP A 42 -12.04 -16.89 26.87
CA ASP A 42 -11.47 -16.47 25.59
C ASP A 42 -10.18 -17.27 25.35
N PRO A 43 -9.93 -17.75 24.12
CA PRO A 43 -8.68 -18.41 23.78
C PRO A 43 -7.51 -17.53 24.24
N PRO A 44 -6.42 -18.11 24.77
CA PRO A 44 -5.25 -17.33 25.14
C PRO A 44 -4.79 -16.53 23.93
N VAL A 45 -4.57 -15.22 24.13
CA VAL A 45 -4.02 -14.34 23.10
C VAL A 45 -2.60 -14.79 22.81
N ILE A 46 -2.39 -15.41 21.66
CA ILE A 46 -1.07 -15.83 21.17
C ILE A 46 -0.46 -14.61 20.50
N VAL A 47 0.50 -13.94 21.13
CA VAL A 47 1.23 -12.81 20.53
C VAL A 47 2.40 -13.37 19.71
N GLU A 48 2.62 -12.87 18.49
CA GLU A 48 3.80 -13.23 17.70
C GLU A 48 5.08 -12.96 18.51
N PRO A 49 5.91 -13.99 18.78
CA PRO A 49 7.10 -13.81 19.60
C PRO A 49 8.15 -13.00 18.87
N ASP A 50 8.91 -12.20 19.63
CA ASP A 50 9.98 -11.34 19.09
C ASP A 50 10.91 -12.13 18.15
N PRO A 51 10.92 -11.82 16.84
CA PRO A 51 11.73 -12.53 15.87
C PRO A 51 13.22 -12.48 16.22
N GLU A 52 13.71 -11.42 16.88
CA GLU A 52 15.13 -11.29 17.22
C GLU A 52 15.61 -12.43 18.14
N VAL A 53 14.71 -12.95 18.99
CA VAL A 53 14.98 -14.04 19.94
C VAL A 53 14.91 -15.42 19.28
N PHE A 54 14.02 -15.60 18.30
CA PHE A 54 13.69 -16.92 17.73
C PHE A 54 14.14 -17.13 16.29
N MET A 55 14.80 -16.13 15.68
CA MET A 55 15.11 -16.13 14.25
C MET A 55 15.87 -17.37 13.77
N ASP A 56 16.80 -17.94 14.56
CA ASP A 56 17.54 -19.14 14.14
C ASP A 56 16.59 -20.32 13.88
N VAL A 57 15.58 -20.47 14.73
CA VAL A 57 14.56 -21.51 14.64
C VAL A 57 13.57 -21.19 13.51
N ILE A 58 13.16 -19.92 13.40
CA ILE A 58 12.28 -19.43 12.33
C ILE A 58 12.93 -19.66 10.95
N GLU A 59 14.19 -19.29 10.79
CA GLU A 59 14.95 -19.45 9.54
C GLU A 59 15.14 -20.92 9.19
N ALA A 60 15.54 -21.76 10.16
CA ALA A 60 15.73 -23.18 9.93
C ALA A 60 14.42 -23.87 9.49
N GLN A 61 13.31 -23.62 10.19
CA GLN A 61 12.01 -24.20 9.84
C GLN A 61 11.43 -23.60 8.56
N GLY A 62 11.65 -22.32 8.29
CA GLY A 62 11.25 -21.67 7.04
C GLY A 62 11.97 -22.27 5.83
N LYS A 63 13.29 -22.49 5.93
CA LYS A 63 14.07 -23.17 4.89
C LYS A 63 13.62 -24.62 4.70
N GLN A 64 13.33 -25.34 5.78
CA GLN A 64 12.81 -26.70 5.70
C GLN A 64 11.44 -26.75 5.00
N TYR A 65 10.53 -25.84 5.35
CA TYR A 65 9.23 -25.70 4.68
C TYR A 65 9.38 -25.49 3.17
N VAL A 66 10.33 -24.66 2.73
CA VAL A 66 10.62 -24.42 1.30
C VAL A 66 11.05 -25.71 0.60
N VAL A 67 11.98 -26.45 1.20
CA VAL A 67 12.49 -27.73 0.64
C VAL A 67 11.38 -28.78 0.56
N ASP A 68 10.62 -28.95 1.64
CA ASP A 68 9.55 -29.95 1.73
C ASP A 68 8.44 -29.65 0.73
N THR A 69 8.04 -28.38 0.62
CA THR A 69 6.95 -27.96 -0.27
C THR A 69 7.35 -28.05 -1.74
N ALA A 70 8.57 -27.64 -2.10
CA ALA A 70 9.08 -27.80 -3.46
C ALA A 70 9.21 -29.27 -3.86
N SER A 71 9.60 -30.14 -2.92
CA SER A 71 9.67 -31.59 -3.15
C SER A 71 8.29 -32.20 -3.33
N TRP A 72 7.32 -31.80 -2.49
CA TRP A 72 5.93 -32.23 -2.59
C TRP A 72 5.31 -31.89 -3.96
N ILE A 73 5.56 -30.70 -4.52
CA ILE A 73 5.09 -30.33 -5.87
C ILE A 73 5.57 -31.35 -6.92
N LYS A 74 6.84 -31.74 -6.85
CA LYS A 74 7.46 -32.70 -7.76
C LYS A 74 6.93 -34.11 -7.55
N GLU A 75 6.83 -34.56 -6.31
CA GLU A 75 6.35 -35.90 -5.95
C GLU A 75 4.89 -36.13 -6.34
N GLN A 76 4.04 -35.09 -6.22
CA GLN A 76 2.65 -35.13 -6.66
C GLN A 76 2.50 -35.00 -8.19
N ASN A 77 3.59 -34.81 -8.94
CA ASN A 77 3.60 -34.56 -10.38
C ASN A 77 2.62 -33.43 -10.77
N ILE A 78 2.65 -32.33 -10.01
CA ILE A 78 1.81 -31.17 -10.31
C ILE A 78 2.43 -30.42 -11.48
N ASP A 79 1.79 -30.53 -12.65
CA ASP A 79 2.16 -29.81 -13.85
C ASP A 79 0.89 -29.24 -14.52
N CYS A 80 0.79 -27.92 -14.54
CA CYS A 80 -0.33 -27.18 -15.11
C CYS A 80 -0.02 -26.60 -16.50
N THR A 81 1.09 -27.04 -17.11
CA THR A 81 1.41 -26.78 -18.52
C THR A 81 0.70 -27.77 -19.44
N ASP A 82 0.42 -28.98 -18.95
CA ASP A 82 -0.33 -30.00 -19.69
C ASP A 82 -1.82 -29.62 -19.81
N THR A 83 -2.35 -29.71 -21.02
CA THR A 83 -3.74 -29.41 -21.35
C THR A 83 -4.62 -30.66 -21.39
N VAL A 84 -4.03 -31.86 -21.31
CA VAL A 84 -4.71 -33.14 -21.52
C VAL A 84 -4.99 -33.87 -20.20
N ALA A 85 -4.08 -33.79 -19.22
CA ALA A 85 -4.23 -34.40 -17.89
C ALA A 85 -3.95 -33.38 -16.78
N GLN A 86 -4.93 -32.52 -16.47
CA GLN A 86 -4.75 -31.51 -15.44
C GLN A 86 -4.93 -32.08 -14.03
N HIS A 87 -3.87 -32.00 -13.23
CA HIS A 87 -3.90 -32.27 -11.79
C HIS A 87 -4.95 -31.37 -11.10
N ASP A 88 -5.58 -31.81 -10.00
CA ASP A 88 -6.62 -31.02 -9.31
C ASP A 88 -6.12 -29.64 -8.89
N MET A 89 -4.87 -29.56 -8.43
CA MET A 89 -4.18 -28.31 -8.07
C MET A 89 -4.07 -27.28 -9.22
N CYS A 90 -4.27 -27.69 -10.47
CA CYS A 90 -4.28 -26.81 -11.64
C CYS A 90 -5.63 -26.13 -11.90
N GLN A 91 -6.68 -26.53 -11.20
CA GLN A 91 -7.99 -25.92 -11.34
C GLN A 91 -7.95 -24.46 -10.88
N ILE A 92 -8.71 -23.61 -11.57
CA ILE A 92 -8.87 -22.21 -11.22
C ILE A 92 -9.77 -22.13 -9.99
N THR A 93 -9.37 -21.33 -9.01
CA THR A 93 -10.19 -20.97 -7.86
C THR A 93 -10.24 -19.45 -7.76
N ASN A 94 -11.42 -18.95 -7.43
CA ASN A 94 -11.57 -17.56 -7.00
C ASN A 94 -11.13 -17.45 -5.53
N VAL A 95 -10.49 -16.34 -5.20
CA VAL A 95 -10.12 -15.96 -3.83
C VAL A 95 -10.52 -14.52 -3.63
N GLU A 96 -11.36 -14.28 -2.63
CA GLU A 96 -11.83 -12.95 -2.27
C GLU A 96 -11.13 -12.45 -1.00
N PHE A 97 -11.07 -11.14 -0.81
CA PHE A 97 -10.55 -10.53 0.41
C PHE A 97 -11.26 -11.06 1.67
N ASN A 98 -12.57 -11.22 1.61
CA ASN A 98 -13.38 -11.71 2.72
C ASN A 98 -13.23 -13.22 2.99
N ASP A 99 -12.54 -13.98 2.14
CA ASP A 99 -12.20 -15.39 2.42
C ASP A 99 -11.14 -15.51 3.54
N GLY A 100 -10.35 -14.45 3.77
CA GLY A 100 -9.31 -14.39 4.78
C GLY A 100 -9.65 -13.48 5.95
N LEU A 101 -8.86 -13.56 7.02
CA LEU A 101 -9.02 -12.75 8.23
C LEU A 101 -7.76 -11.92 8.50
N PHE A 102 -7.97 -10.72 9.03
CA PHE A 102 -6.91 -9.93 9.67
C PHE A 102 -6.54 -10.58 11.02
N GLU A 103 -5.24 -10.65 11.29
CA GLU A 103 -4.64 -11.31 12.46
C GLU A 103 -3.83 -10.30 13.28
N GLN A 104 -4.52 -9.56 14.14
CA GLN A 104 -3.93 -8.52 15.02
C GLN A 104 -2.70 -8.99 15.79
N GLN A 105 -2.64 -10.27 16.15
CA GLN A 105 -1.55 -10.83 16.92
C GLN A 105 -0.21 -10.92 16.18
N ARG A 106 -0.22 -10.71 14.86
CA ARG A 106 0.94 -10.75 13.96
C ARG A 106 1.41 -9.36 13.55
N THR A 107 0.74 -8.35 14.07
CA THR A 107 0.94 -6.97 13.68
C THR A 107 1.13 -6.08 14.88
N ASN A 108 1.81 -4.98 14.65
CA ASN A 108 1.96 -3.88 15.56
C ASN A 108 0.97 -2.77 15.16
N LYS A 109 -0.01 -2.51 16.01
CA LYS A 109 -1.02 -1.46 15.79
C LYS A 109 -0.43 -0.05 15.67
N ASN A 110 0.79 0.15 16.17
CA ASN A 110 1.56 1.40 16.03
C ASN A 110 2.38 1.44 14.73
N GLN A 111 2.01 0.62 13.74
CA GLN A 111 2.57 0.61 12.39
C GLN A 111 1.44 0.47 11.35
N THR A 112 0.36 1.24 11.51
CA THR A 112 -0.78 1.13 10.61
C THR A 112 -0.60 2.01 9.36
N VAL A 113 -0.55 1.38 8.20
CA VAL A 113 -0.27 2.02 6.90
C VAL A 113 -1.49 2.01 5.99
N LEU A 114 -1.90 3.18 5.51
CA LEU A 114 -2.82 3.32 4.37
C LEU A 114 -2.02 3.34 3.07
N VAL A 115 -2.29 2.39 2.18
CA VAL A 115 -1.66 2.29 0.86
C VAL A 115 -2.66 2.71 -0.22
N LEU A 116 -2.31 3.77 -0.96
CA LEU A 116 -3.08 4.25 -2.11
C LEU A 116 -2.30 3.94 -3.39
N ASP A 117 -2.72 2.91 -4.11
CA ASP A 117 -2.14 2.50 -5.39
C ASP A 117 -3.14 1.68 -6.21
N TYR A 118 -2.84 1.39 -7.48
CA TYR A 118 -3.76 0.65 -8.34
C TYR A 118 -3.41 -0.83 -8.42
N ARG A 119 -4.45 -1.68 -8.48
CA ARG A 119 -4.33 -3.15 -8.62
C ARG A 119 -3.48 -3.79 -7.53
N LEU A 120 -3.96 -3.66 -6.30
CA LEU A 120 -3.38 -4.23 -5.08
C LEU A 120 -3.87 -5.67 -4.80
N ASP A 121 -4.79 -6.16 -5.64
CA ASP A 121 -5.67 -7.30 -5.40
C ASP A 121 -4.91 -8.55 -4.94
N LEU A 122 -3.89 -9.00 -5.69
CA LEU A 122 -3.17 -10.25 -5.42
C LEU A 122 -2.58 -10.30 -4.00
N HIS A 123 -1.87 -9.25 -3.62
CA HIS A 123 -1.27 -9.17 -2.29
C HIS A 123 -2.33 -8.93 -1.21
N SER A 124 -3.42 -8.24 -1.57
CA SER A 124 -4.52 -7.97 -0.64
C SER A 124 -5.29 -9.23 -0.21
N VAL A 125 -5.40 -10.23 -1.10
CA VAL A 125 -6.24 -11.41 -0.86
C VAL A 125 -5.46 -12.68 -0.50
N LEU A 126 -4.15 -12.74 -0.77
CA LEU A 126 -3.32 -13.93 -0.50
C LEU A 126 -2.08 -13.65 0.33
N ARG A 127 -0.95 -13.37 -0.32
CA ARG A 127 0.41 -13.49 0.25
C ARG A 127 0.62 -12.76 1.59
N TYR A 128 -0.09 -11.65 1.80
CA TYR A 128 -0.01 -10.82 2.99
C TYR A 128 -1.37 -10.58 3.66
N ARG A 129 -2.40 -11.34 3.28
CA ARG A 129 -3.80 -11.14 3.68
C ARG A 129 -3.98 -11.00 5.19
N SER A 130 -3.22 -11.75 5.98
CA SER A 130 -3.31 -11.75 7.45
C SER A 130 -3.04 -10.38 8.09
N ARG A 131 -2.38 -9.46 7.38
CA ARG A 131 -1.97 -8.15 7.90
C ARG A 131 -2.82 -6.99 7.39
N ILE A 132 -3.90 -7.29 6.65
CA ILE A 132 -4.69 -6.27 5.96
C ILE A 132 -6.04 -6.14 6.66
N LYS A 133 -6.22 -5.02 7.36
CA LYS A 133 -7.42 -4.70 8.15
C LYS A 133 -8.63 -4.55 7.24
N ALA A 134 -8.48 -3.76 6.18
CA ALA A 134 -9.58 -3.36 5.32
C ALA A 134 -9.11 -3.03 3.90
N ALA A 135 -10.00 -3.25 2.94
CA ALA A 135 -9.87 -2.80 1.56
C ALA A 135 -11.02 -1.84 1.24
N PHE A 136 -10.72 -0.79 0.50
CA PHE A 136 -11.66 0.26 0.15
C PHE A 136 -11.57 0.61 -1.35
N ARG A 137 -12.69 1.09 -1.87
CA ARG A 137 -12.79 1.64 -3.22
C ARG A 137 -13.66 2.88 -3.21
N TYR A 138 -13.47 3.75 -4.19
CA TYR A 138 -14.35 4.88 -4.41
C TYR A 138 -15.63 4.46 -5.13
N ASP A 139 -16.79 4.85 -4.61
CA ASP A 139 -18.07 4.69 -5.28
C ASP A 139 -18.53 6.02 -5.89
N PRO A 140 -18.58 6.15 -7.22
CA PRO A 140 -19.01 7.37 -7.88
C PRO A 140 -20.50 7.65 -7.68
N THR A 141 -21.30 6.74 -7.14
CA THR A 141 -22.73 6.99 -6.86
C THR A 141 -22.89 7.75 -5.55
N SER A 142 -22.38 7.20 -4.46
CA SER A 142 -22.37 7.83 -3.13
C SER A 142 -21.38 8.99 -3.00
N LYS A 143 -20.39 9.08 -3.91
CA LYS A 143 -19.30 10.06 -3.88
C LYS A 143 -18.37 9.88 -2.69
N THR A 144 -18.37 8.71 -2.06
CA THR A 144 -17.56 8.38 -0.89
C THR A 144 -16.71 7.15 -1.16
N PHE A 145 -15.72 6.91 -0.31
CA PHE A 145 -15.06 5.61 -0.25
C PHE A 145 -15.94 4.63 0.53
N ILE A 146 -15.99 3.39 0.06
CA ILE A 146 -16.77 2.30 0.66
C ILE A 146 -15.89 1.06 0.79
N ALA A 147 -16.28 0.15 1.68
CA ALA A 147 -15.63 -1.15 1.82
C ALA A 147 -15.62 -1.90 0.48
N ASP A 148 -14.50 -2.55 0.18
CA ASP A 148 -14.30 -3.35 -1.01
C ASP A 148 -14.08 -4.83 -0.66
N ASN A 149 -14.24 -5.69 -1.66
CA ASN A 149 -13.93 -7.10 -1.59
C ASN A 149 -13.17 -7.50 -2.86
N PRO A 150 -11.90 -7.06 -3.01
CA PRO A 150 -11.10 -7.42 -4.17
C PRO A 150 -11.01 -8.95 -4.27
N ASN A 151 -10.90 -9.44 -5.50
CA ASN A 151 -10.82 -10.87 -5.76
C ASN A 151 -9.90 -11.15 -6.94
N ILE A 152 -9.33 -12.35 -6.94
CA ILE A 152 -8.49 -12.84 -8.01
C ILE A 152 -8.84 -14.28 -8.36
N ASN A 153 -8.42 -14.71 -9.54
CA ASN A 153 -8.55 -16.09 -10.00
C ASN A 153 -7.16 -16.67 -10.25
N VAL A 154 -6.76 -17.64 -9.44
CA VAL A 154 -5.45 -18.32 -9.48
C VAL A 154 -5.63 -19.83 -9.48
N SER A 155 -4.56 -20.60 -9.68
CA SER A 155 -4.64 -22.05 -9.45
C SER A 155 -4.89 -22.39 -7.97
N LYS A 156 -5.46 -23.57 -7.71
CA LYS A 156 -5.55 -24.12 -6.35
C LYS A 156 -4.16 -24.26 -5.71
N LEU A 157 -3.12 -24.57 -6.49
CA LEU A 157 -1.73 -24.56 -6.00
C LEU A 157 -1.32 -23.18 -5.51
N GLY A 158 -1.56 -22.14 -6.30
CA GLY A 158 -1.27 -20.74 -5.95
C GLY A 158 -1.99 -20.29 -4.69
N LYS A 159 -3.29 -20.59 -4.57
CA LYS A 159 -4.06 -20.34 -3.35
C LYS A 159 -3.43 -21.03 -2.14
N LYS A 160 -3.12 -22.33 -2.25
CA LYS A 160 -2.52 -23.11 -1.15
C LYS A 160 -1.17 -22.51 -0.73
N LEU A 161 -0.23 -22.36 -1.66
CA LEU A 161 1.12 -21.91 -1.35
C LEU A 161 1.13 -20.51 -0.73
N LEU A 162 0.47 -19.53 -1.37
CA LEU A 162 0.51 -18.16 -0.88
C LEU A 162 -0.23 -18.01 0.46
N THR A 163 -1.28 -18.81 0.72
CA THR A 163 -1.95 -18.86 2.02
C THR A 163 -1.05 -19.48 3.09
N GLU A 164 -0.34 -20.57 2.79
CA GLU A 164 0.55 -21.24 3.74
C GLU A 164 1.78 -20.38 4.08
N VAL A 165 2.36 -19.69 3.09
CA VAL A 165 3.44 -18.73 3.36
C VAL A 165 2.91 -17.54 4.17
N ASN A 166 1.70 -17.04 3.86
CA ASN A 166 1.06 -15.99 4.67
C ASN A 166 0.87 -16.48 6.12
N ASN A 167 0.44 -17.72 6.34
CA ASN A 167 0.09 -18.28 7.65
C ASN A 167 1.20 -19.14 8.27
N PHE A 168 2.45 -18.91 7.90
CA PHE A 168 3.56 -19.70 8.40
C PHE A 168 3.65 -19.64 9.92
N LYS A 169 3.97 -20.80 10.51
CA LYS A 169 4.16 -20.97 11.95
C LYS A 169 5.42 -21.78 12.21
N PHE A 170 6.10 -21.48 13.30
CA PHE A 170 7.25 -22.24 13.78
C PHE A 170 6.97 -22.88 15.14
N THR A 171 7.76 -23.90 15.48
CA THR A 171 7.68 -24.64 16.74
C THR A 171 8.95 -24.45 17.55
N ASP A 172 8.85 -24.30 18.85
CA ASP A 172 9.99 -24.19 19.76
C ASP A 172 9.63 -24.81 21.11
N GLU A 173 10.61 -25.34 21.83
CA GLU A 173 10.40 -25.99 23.14
C GLU A 173 9.82 -25.04 24.20
N LYS A 174 9.95 -23.73 24.01
CA LYS A 174 9.38 -22.70 24.90
C LYS A 174 7.88 -22.49 24.72
N PHE A 175 7.26 -23.05 23.68
CA PHE A 175 5.84 -22.88 23.38
C PHE A 175 5.12 -24.23 23.30
N ASP A 176 3.96 -24.32 23.94
CA ASP A 176 3.11 -25.52 23.87
C ASP A 176 2.41 -25.67 22.50
N ILE A 177 2.36 -24.60 21.71
CA ILE A 177 1.69 -24.54 20.41
C ILE A 177 2.55 -23.77 19.38
N PRO A 178 2.43 -24.08 18.07
CA PRO A 178 3.14 -23.35 17.03
C PRO A 178 2.80 -21.86 17.02
N GLN A 179 3.84 -21.03 16.91
CA GLN A 179 3.73 -19.57 16.93
C GLN A 179 3.75 -19.02 15.50
N PRO A 180 3.00 -17.95 15.19
CA PRO A 180 3.12 -17.28 13.90
C PRO A 180 4.53 -16.74 13.68
N ALA A 181 4.96 -16.68 12.42
CA ALA A 181 6.17 -15.99 12.02
C ALA A 181 6.04 -15.46 10.59
N PHE A 182 6.73 -14.36 10.29
CA PHE A 182 6.89 -13.89 8.92
C PHE A 182 7.96 -14.69 8.16
N LEU A 183 7.64 -15.17 6.96
CA LEU A 183 8.62 -15.71 6.00
C LEU A 183 8.98 -14.65 4.96
N PRO A 184 10.22 -14.17 4.87
CA PRO A 184 10.60 -13.18 3.86
C PRO A 184 10.74 -13.81 2.47
N ALA A 185 10.41 -13.03 1.42
CA ALA A 185 10.57 -13.45 0.03
C ALA A 185 12.00 -13.91 -0.33
N ALA A 186 13.01 -13.40 0.38
CA ALA A 186 14.41 -13.78 0.19
C ALA A 186 14.66 -15.28 0.43
N TRP A 187 13.88 -15.93 1.30
CA TRP A 187 14.06 -17.35 1.64
C TRP A 187 13.24 -18.28 0.75
N LEU A 188 12.34 -17.75 -0.07
CA LEU A 188 11.35 -18.53 -0.81
C LEU A 188 11.74 -18.83 -2.26
N SER A 189 12.95 -18.44 -2.70
CA SER A 189 13.34 -18.46 -4.12
C SER A 189 13.20 -19.84 -4.78
N ASP A 190 13.65 -20.91 -4.12
CA ASP A 190 13.58 -22.27 -4.67
C ASP A 190 12.12 -22.76 -4.79
N LEU A 191 11.28 -22.44 -3.81
CA LEU A 191 9.84 -22.72 -3.89
C LEU A 191 9.17 -21.90 -4.99
N ALA A 192 9.60 -20.65 -5.20
CA ALA A 192 9.08 -19.77 -6.23
C ALA A 192 9.44 -20.23 -7.65
N GLU A 193 10.58 -20.90 -7.82
CA GLU A 193 10.98 -21.55 -9.07
C GLU A 193 10.11 -22.79 -9.32
N ALA A 194 10.04 -23.71 -8.35
CA ALA A 194 9.22 -24.91 -8.46
C ALA A 194 7.74 -24.59 -8.74
N TYR A 195 7.19 -23.55 -8.09
CA TYR A 195 5.83 -23.10 -8.32
C TYR A 195 5.63 -22.54 -9.74
N ARG A 196 6.56 -21.71 -10.24
CA ARG A 196 6.45 -21.13 -11.59
C ARG A 196 6.61 -22.17 -12.69
N GLU A 197 7.44 -23.18 -12.49
CA GLU A 197 7.55 -24.31 -13.41
C GLU A 197 6.24 -25.10 -13.46
N ALA A 198 5.64 -25.37 -12.30
CA ALA A 198 4.37 -26.09 -12.20
C ALA A 198 3.18 -25.28 -12.76
N VAL A 199 3.12 -23.97 -12.50
CA VAL A 199 1.97 -23.11 -12.86
C VAL A 199 2.40 -21.75 -13.45
N PRO A 200 2.97 -21.71 -14.66
CA PRO A 200 3.45 -20.46 -15.26
C PRO A 200 2.34 -19.43 -15.52
N GLN A 201 1.07 -19.86 -15.56
CA GLN A 201 -0.07 -19.01 -15.87
C GLN A 201 -0.55 -18.15 -14.68
N ASP A 202 -0.10 -18.43 -13.45
CA ASP A 202 -0.43 -17.64 -12.25
C ASP A 202 0.34 -16.31 -12.16
N THR A 203 0.96 -15.87 -13.26
CA THR A 203 1.50 -14.51 -13.44
C THR A 203 0.42 -13.47 -13.74
N GLN A 204 -0.81 -13.92 -14.00
CA GLN A 204 -1.99 -13.11 -14.32
C GLN A 204 -3.26 -13.73 -13.73
N ASP A 205 -4.30 -12.92 -13.58
CA ASP A 205 -5.63 -13.42 -13.26
C ASP A 205 -6.10 -14.39 -14.36
N ARG A 206 -6.43 -15.63 -13.97
CA ARG A 206 -6.72 -16.69 -14.93
C ARG A 206 -8.06 -16.53 -15.65
N VAL A 207 -8.95 -15.67 -15.17
CA VAL A 207 -10.24 -15.36 -15.80
C VAL A 207 -10.16 -14.03 -16.54
N ALA A 208 -9.79 -12.94 -15.85
CA ALA A 208 -9.71 -11.60 -16.42
C ALA A 208 -8.52 -11.40 -17.37
N LYS A 209 -7.52 -12.30 -17.34
CA LYS A 209 -6.28 -12.22 -18.14
C LYS A 209 -5.50 -10.93 -17.91
N THR A 210 -5.63 -10.36 -16.73
CA THR A 210 -4.91 -9.17 -16.30
C THR A 210 -3.65 -9.59 -15.55
N ASN A 211 -2.49 -9.12 -16.00
CA ASN A 211 -1.23 -9.36 -15.30
C ASN A 211 -1.31 -8.87 -13.86
N PHE A 212 -0.81 -9.69 -12.92
CA PHE A 212 -0.65 -9.28 -11.53
C PHE A 212 0.51 -8.31 -11.36
N PHE A 213 1.43 -8.26 -12.33
CA PHE A 213 2.47 -7.24 -12.38
C PHE A 213 1.82 -5.88 -12.65
N SER A 214 1.68 -5.11 -11.58
CA SER A 214 1.15 -3.76 -11.55
C SER A 214 2.06 -2.90 -10.67
N HIS A 215 1.86 -1.59 -10.75
CA HIS A 215 2.54 -0.66 -9.87
C HIS A 215 2.17 -0.90 -8.40
N GLY A 216 0.88 -1.07 -8.08
CA GLY A 216 0.42 -1.35 -6.72
C GLY A 216 0.96 -2.65 -6.15
N THR A 217 1.03 -3.74 -6.91
CA THR A 217 1.63 -5.00 -6.43
C THR A 217 3.09 -4.80 -6.02
N LYS A 218 3.85 -3.96 -6.74
CA LYS A 218 5.24 -3.64 -6.39
C LYS A 218 5.37 -2.75 -5.18
N VAL A 219 4.61 -1.64 -5.14
CA VAL A 219 4.63 -0.70 -4.01
C VAL A 219 4.17 -1.38 -2.72
N PHE A 220 3.02 -2.04 -2.75
CA PHE A 220 2.50 -2.74 -1.59
C PHE A 220 3.33 -3.96 -1.23
N GLY A 221 3.82 -4.71 -2.22
CA GLY A 221 4.75 -5.81 -1.99
C GLY A 221 5.99 -5.36 -1.23
N TYR A 222 6.60 -4.23 -1.61
CA TYR A 222 7.74 -3.65 -0.89
C TYR A 222 7.37 -3.30 0.55
N LEU A 223 6.30 -2.54 0.79
CA LEU A 223 5.88 -2.15 2.13
C LEU A 223 5.62 -3.36 3.03
N ALA A 224 4.88 -4.34 2.50
CA ALA A 224 4.55 -5.57 3.19
C ALA A 224 5.80 -6.42 3.50
N GLN A 225 6.80 -6.41 2.61
CA GLN A 225 8.03 -7.18 2.78
C GLN A 225 9.00 -6.50 3.76
N HIS A 226 9.12 -5.17 3.72
CA HIS A 226 10.08 -4.41 4.53
C HIS A 226 9.55 -4.03 5.92
N ASN A 227 8.25 -4.18 6.16
CA ASN A 227 7.62 -3.97 7.47
C ASN A 227 6.83 -5.23 7.87
N PRO A 228 7.50 -6.26 8.41
CA PRO A 228 6.88 -7.55 8.72
C PRO A 228 5.68 -7.45 9.66
N GLU A 229 5.72 -6.55 10.64
CA GLU A 229 4.67 -6.34 11.64
C GLU A 229 3.67 -5.23 11.29
N ALA A 230 3.79 -4.55 10.15
CA ALA A 230 2.87 -3.45 9.82
C ALA A 230 1.44 -3.96 9.54
N GLU A 231 0.46 -3.12 9.90
CA GLU A 231 -0.94 -3.28 9.51
C GLU A 231 -1.23 -2.48 8.25
N PHE A 232 -2.13 -2.98 7.41
CA PHE A 232 -2.46 -2.31 6.16
C PHE A 232 -3.95 -2.07 6.01
N ALA A 233 -4.30 -0.84 5.62
CA ALA A 233 -5.53 -0.54 4.92
C ALA A 233 -5.18 -0.19 3.47
N VAL A 234 -5.99 -0.62 2.51
CA VAL A 234 -5.70 -0.41 1.08
C VAL A 234 -6.84 0.31 0.38
N ILE A 235 -6.49 1.25 -0.50
CA ILE A 235 -7.42 1.87 -1.46
C ILE A 235 -6.91 1.57 -2.87
N ASP A 236 -7.73 0.89 -3.68
CA ASP A 236 -7.44 0.74 -5.11
C ASP A 236 -7.71 2.06 -5.84
N THR A 237 -6.65 2.79 -6.21
CA THR A 237 -6.78 4.08 -6.88
C THR A 237 -7.33 3.96 -8.31
N ALA A 238 -7.36 2.76 -8.91
CA ALA A 238 -8.09 2.55 -10.17
C ALA A 238 -9.60 2.82 -10.02
N SER A 239 -10.13 2.68 -8.80
CA SER A 239 -11.51 3.04 -8.48
C SER A 239 -11.73 4.55 -8.29
N PHE A 240 -10.67 5.35 -8.11
CA PHE A 240 -10.78 6.79 -7.85
C PHE A 240 -10.22 7.60 -9.04
N ASN A 241 -11.03 7.71 -10.10
CA ASN A 241 -10.72 8.49 -11.29
C ASN A 241 -11.79 9.59 -11.47
N PRO A 242 -11.83 10.60 -10.57
CA PRO A 242 -13.00 11.47 -10.40
C PRO A 242 -13.33 12.29 -11.65
N PHE A 243 -12.33 12.71 -12.43
CA PHE A 243 -12.53 13.44 -13.68
C PHE A 243 -13.22 12.59 -14.76
N GLU A 244 -12.93 11.28 -14.81
CA GLU A 244 -13.58 10.36 -15.74
C GLU A 244 -14.97 9.92 -15.23
N GLN A 245 -15.06 9.63 -13.93
CA GLN A 245 -16.25 9.04 -13.33
C GLN A 245 -17.40 10.02 -13.16
N HIS A 246 -17.11 11.31 -12.99
CA HIS A 246 -18.12 12.37 -12.91
C HIS A 246 -18.25 13.12 -14.24
N LYS A 247 -18.23 12.39 -15.36
CA LYS A 247 -18.23 12.91 -16.73
C LYS A 247 -19.21 14.06 -16.97
N GLU A 248 -20.48 13.92 -16.55
CA GLU A 248 -21.49 14.95 -16.82
C GLU A 248 -21.15 16.28 -16.14
N THR A 249 -20.77 16.24 -14.86
CA THR A 249 -20.36 17.41 -14.09
C THR A 249 -19.06 18.00 -14.61
N PHE A 250 -18.12 17.14 -15.00
CA PHE A 250 -16.82 17.52 -15.54
C PHE A 250 -16.94 18.20 -16.93
N CYS A 251 -17.63 17.57 -17.89
CA CYS A 251 -17.81 18.12 -19.25
C CYS A 251 -18.71 19.36 -19.28
N SER A 252 -19.61 19.53 -18.31
CA SER A 252 -20.41 20.77 -18.17
C SER A 252 -19.67 21.89 -17.46
N LEU A 253 -18.40 21.68 -17.08
CA LEU A 253 -17.55 22.64 -16.38
C LEU A 253 -18.16 23.11 -15.04
N ASN A 254 -18.95 22.26 -14.38
CA ASN A 254 -19.62 22.62 -13.13
C ASN A 254 -18.69 22.36 -11.92
N ILE A 255 -17.76 23.30 -11.73
CA ILE A 255 -16.73 23.25 -10.67
C ILE A 255 -17.36 23.14 -9.28
N ASP A 256 -18.43 23.88 -8.99
CA ASP A 256 -19.05 23.90 -7.66
C ASP A 256 -19.60 22.53 -7.26
N VAL A 257 -20.30 21.87 -8.18
CA VAL A 257 -20.82 20.52 -7.94
C VAL A 257 -19.68 19.51 -7.84
N PHE A 258 -18.68 19.59 -8.72
CA PHE A 258 -17.52 18.69 -8.66
C PHE A 258 -16.75 18.85 -7.34
N SER A 259 -16.53 20.08 -6.88
CA SER A 259 -15.93 20.39 -5.59
C SER A 259 -16.73 19.78 -4.43
N SER A 260 -18.08 19.80 -4.50
CA SER A 260 -18.91 19.15 -3.48
C SER A 260 -18.73 17.62 -3.43
N TYR A 261 -18.50 16.98 -4.57
CA TYR A 261 -18.18 15.54 -4.62
C TYR A 261 -16.82 15.25 -3.99
N MET A 262 -15.81 16.08 -4.26
CA MET A 262 -14.47 15.89 -3.68
C MET A 262 -14.44 16.17 -2.18
N LYS A 263 -15.26 17.10 -1.67
CA LYS A 263 -15.47 17.27 -0.22
C LYS A 263 -16.13 16.05 0.42
N SER A 264 -17.08 15.41 -0.27
CA SER A 264 -17.72 14.18 0.22
C SER A 264 -16.71 13.02 0.26
N ALA A 265 -15.91 12.86 -0.80
CA ALA A 265 -14.83 11.89 -0.87
C ALA A 265 -13.81 12.10 0.27
N ALA A 266 -13.35 13.34 0.44
CA ALA A 266 -12.43 13.73 1.51
C ALA A 266 -12.98 13.44 2.91
N SER A 267 -14.26 13.77 3.15
CA SER A 267 -14.91 13.49 4.43
C SER A 267 -14.89 11.99 4.74
N SER A 268 -15.31 11.13 3.81
CA SER A 268 -15.29 9.68 4.02
C SER A 268 -13.88 9.10 4.15
N LEU A 269 -12.92 9.64 3.40
CA LEU A 269 -11.51 9.24 3.51
C LEU A 269 -10.97 9.54 4.91
N GLN A 270 -11.30 10.72 5.45
CA GLN A 270 -10.87 11.09 6.79
C GLN A 270 -11.56 10.25 7.87
N THR A 271 -12.90 10.24 7.89
CA THR A 271 -13.65 9.63 9.01
C THR A 271 -13.71 8.11 8.93
N ASP A 272 -13.99 7.57 7.75
CA ASP A 272 -14.36 6.16 7.60
C ASP A 272 -13.13 5.27 7.32
N ILE A 273 -12.00 5.89 6.97
CA ILE A 273 -10.75 5.20 6.66
C ILE A 273 -9.63 5.64 7.61
N ILE A 274 -9.17 6.89 7.53
CA ILE A 274 -7.98 7.33 8.29
C ILE A 274 -8.22 7.23 9.80
N GLU A 275 -9.31 7.82 10.30
CA GLU A 275 -9.66 7.81 11.72
C GLU A 275 -10.14 6.43 12.17
N ALA A 276 -11.06 5.81 11.42
CA ALA A 276 -11.65 4.52 11.79
C ALA A 276 -10.67 3.33 11.79
N GLN A 277 -9.61 3.38 10.95
CA GLN A 277 -8.60 2.33 10.89
C GLN A 277 -7.35 2.66 11.71
N GLU A 278 -7.31 3.82 12.38
CA GLU A 278 -6.16 4.29 13.18
C GLU A 278 -4.88 4.38 12.34
N ILE A 279 -4.97 5.00 11.16
CA ILE A 279 -3.84 5.14 10.23
C ILE A 279 -2.78 6.10 10.80
N GLU A 280 -1.53 5.66 10.86
CA GLU A 280 -0.36 6.47 11.26
C GLU A 280 0.53 6.83 10.06
N PHE A 281 0.58 5.97 9.05
CA PHE A 281 1.40 6.17 7.87
C PHE A 281 0.55 6.14 6.61
N ILE A 282 0.78 7.06 5.69
CA ILE A 282 0.11 7.06 4.39
C ILE A 282 1.18 6.94 3.31
N ASN A 283 1.11 5.89 2.49
CA ASN A 283 1.91 5.78 1.28
C ASN A 283 1.02 6.08 0.07
N TYR A 284 1.21 7.25 -0.54
CA TYR A 284 0.58 7.61 -1.80
C TYR A 284 1.64 7.70 -2.92
N SER A 285 1.81 6.60 -3.65
CA SER A 285 2.80 6.48 -4.74
C SER A 285 2.28 7.03 -6.08
N GLY A 286 1.46 8.07 -6.05
CA GLY A 286 0.91 8.73 -7.23
C GLY A 286 0.36 10.10 -6.87
N GLY A 287 -0.35 10.71 -7.79
CA GLY A 287 -0.95 12.04 -7.61
C GLY A 287 -1.84 12.41 -8.79
N PHE A 288 -2.59 13.49 -8.64
CA PHE A 288 -3.31 14.11 -9.76
C PHE A 288 -2.54 15.33 -10.26
N THR A 289 -2.42 15.42 -11.58
CA THR A 289 -1.73 16.49 -12.29
C THR A 289 -2.69 17.24 -13.22
N LEU A 290 -2.25 18.36 -13.77
CA LEU A 290 -2.97 19.05 -14.84
C LEU A 290 -3.19 18.12 -16.05
N ASP A 291 -2.20 17.27 -16.35
CA ASP A 291 -2.29 16.25 -17.41
C ASP A 291 -3.39 15.21 -17.14
N SER A 292 -3.63 14.87 -15.87
CA SER A 292 -4.73 14.00 -15.47
C SER A 292 -6.09 14.59 -15.87
N VAL A 293 -6.24 15.91 -15.71
CA VAL A 293 -7.47 16.63 -16.07
C VAL A 293 -7.64 16.70 -17.59
N THR A 294 -6.59 17.08 -18.32
CA THR A 294 -6.64 17.21 -19.79
C THR A 294 -6.86 15.86 -20.48
N THR A 295 -6.22 14.81 -20.00
CA THR A 295 -6.42 13.43 -20.47
C THR A 295 -7.85 12.97 -20.25
N ALA A 296 -8.41 13.21 -19.05
CA ALA A 296 -9.81 12.87 -18.76
C ALA A 296 -10.79 13.65 -19.64
N TRP A 297 -10.52 14.92 -19.97
CA TRP A 297 -11.34 15.74 -20.87
C TRP A 297 -11.45 15.10 -22.25
N GLN A 298 -10.31 14.69 -22.81
CA GLN A 298 -10.25 14.02 -24.11
C GLN A 298 -10.94 12.66 -24.08
N LYS A 299 -10.68 11.85 -23.04
CA LYS A 299 -11.25 10.51 -22.90
C LYS A 299 -12.77 10.53 -22.74
N ASN A 300 -13.29 11.52 -22.01
CA ASN A 300 -14.72 11.72 -21.85
C ASN A 300 -15.41 12.26 -23.10
N GLN A 301 -14.65 12.72 -24.10
CA GLN A 301 -15.16 13.36 -25.32
C GLN A 301 -16.02 14.58 -24.98
N CYS A 302 -15.57 15.40 -24.04
CA CYS A 302 -16.25 16.65 -23.71
C CYS A 302 -16.21 17.60 -24.93
N GLU A 303 -17.29 18.38 -25.11
CA GLU A 303 -17.37 19.35 -26.21
C GLU A 303 -16.52 20.60 -25.93
N GLY A 304 -15.83 21.10 -26.96
CA GLY A 304 -15.06 22.33 -26.87
C GLY A 304 -13.62 22.15 -26.35
N LEU A 305 -12.98 23.29 -26.06
CA LEU A 305 -11.62 23.35 -25.55
C LEU A 305 -11.65 23.59 -24.04
N LEU A 306 -10.85 22.82 -23.30
CA LEU A 306 -10.58 23.07 -21.89
C LEU A 306 -9.43 24.08 -21.77
N SER A 307 -9.67 25.23 -21.16
CA SER A 307 -8.59 26.18 -20.88
C SER A 307 -7.72 25.70 -19.72
N ASN A 308 -6.47 26.17 -19.65
CA ASN A 308 -5.59 25.84 -18.52
C ASN A 308 -6.18 26.29 -17.17
N ASP A 309 -6.81 27.46 -17.11
CA ASP A 309 -7.46 27.96 -15.88
C ASP A 309 -8.61 27.04 -15.43
N GLN A 310 -9.39 26.51 -16.38
CA GLN A 310 -10.45 25.54 -16.09
C GLN A 310 -9.89 24.20 -15.62
N ALA A 311 -8.82 23.74 -16.27
CA ALA A 311 -8.15 22.50 -15.88
C ALA A 311 -7.56 22.61 -14.46
N LEU A 312 -6.93 23.74 -14.15
CA LEU A 312 -6.40 24.04 -12.82
C LEU A 312 -7.53 24.17 -11.78
N ALA A 313 -8.65 24.81 -12.13
CA ALA A 313 -9.81 24.88 -11.24
C ALA A 313 -10.37 23.48 -10.90
N PHE A 314 -10.40 22.55 -11.86
CA PHE A 314 -10.76 21.15 -11.58
C PHE A 314 -9.70 20.44 -10.74
N LEU A 315 -8.42 20.61 -11.05
CA LEU A 315 -7.33 20.01 -10.27
C LEU A 315 -7.42 20.40 -8.80
N THR A 316 -7.58 21.70 -8.52
CA THR A 316 -7.69 22.25 -7.15
C THR A 316 -8.97 21.85 -6.41
N THR A 317 -9.99 21.29 -7.09
CA THR A 317 -11.12 20.68 -6.37
C THR A 317 -10.72 19.48 -5.52
N LEU A 318 -9.56 18.86 -5.78
CA LEU A 318 -9.01 17.76 -5.01
C LEU A 318 -8.28 18.19 -3.74
N THR A 319 -8.06 19.49 -3.50
CA THR A 319 -7.40 19.99 -2.29
C THR A 319 -7.99 19.39 -1.00
N PRO A 320 -9.32 19.26 -0.81
CA PRO A 320 -9.89 18.61 0.38
C PRO A 320 -9.43 17.16 0.56
N VAL A 321 -9.26 16.39 -0.52
CA VAL A 321 -8.78 15.01 -0.47
C VAL A 321 -7.32 14.97 -0.01
N TYR A 322 -6.49 15.87 -0.54
CA TYR A 322 -5.10 16.03 -0.10
C TYR A 322 -5.00 16.52 1.35
N GLN A 323 -5.90 17.41 1.80
CA GLN A 323 -5.98 17.82 3.20
C GLN A 323 -6.32 16.63 4.12
N ALA A 324 -7.28 15.79 3.73
CA ALA A 324 -7.62 14.59 4.47
C ALA A 324 -6.42 13.63 4.59
N LEU A 325 -5.65 13.45 3.51
CA LEU A 325 -4.44 12.61 3.51
C LEU A 325 -3.29 13.21 4.32
N PHE A 326 -3.05 14.51 4.19
CA PHE A 326 -1.76 15.10 4.57
C PHE A 326 -1.81 16.12 5.71
N ASN A 327 -3.01 16.42 6.23
CA ASN A 327 -3.21 17.20 7.45
C ASN A 327 -3.94 16.38 8.54
N ALA A 328 -4.10 15.07 8.35
CA ALA A 328 -4.64 14.20 9.39
C ALA A 328 -3.75 14.27 10.64
N PRO A 329 -4.30 14.56 11.84
CA PRO A 329 -3.50 14.91 13.01
C PRO A 329 -2.59 13.79 13.51
N ASN A 330 -2.96 12.53 13.25
CA ASN A 330 -2.26 11.36 13.74
C ASN A 330 -1.65 10.54 12.60
N ALA A 331 -1.43 11.12 11.42
CA ALA A 331 -0.83 10.41 10.30
C ALA A 331 0.26 11.24 9.62
N LEU A 332 1.35 10.58 9.21
CA LEU A 332 2.39 11.14 8.36
C LEU A 332 2.31 10.51 6.96
N GLY A 333 2.11 11.35 5.94
CA GLY A 333 1.99 10.92 4.56
C GLY A 333 3.25 11.11 3.73
N PHE A 334 3.60 10.06 2.98
CA PHE A 334 4.65 10.03 1.99
C PHE A 334 4.01 10.04 0.59
N HIS A 335 4.36 11.06 -0.19
CA HIS A 335 3.79 11.32 -1.50
C HIS A 335 4.88 11.19 -2.58
N ALA A 336 4.57 10.52 -3.68
CA ALA A 336 5.43 10.56 -4.85
C ALA A 336 5.52 11.99 -5.38
N GLY A 337 6.67 12.66 -5.22
CA GLY A 337 6.82 14.04 -5.64
C GLY A 337 7.01 14.16 -7.15
N ASN A 338 6.46 15.22 -7.73
CA ASN A 338 6.72 15.60 -9.12
C ASN A 338 7.87 16.63 -9.21
N ILE A 339 8.98 16.25 -9.85
CA ILE A 339 10.15 17.14 -10.05
C ILE A 339 9.87 18.32 -10.98
N ASP A 340 8.87 18.19 -11.85
CA ASP A 340 8.50 19.21 -12.83
C ASP A 340 7.28 20.03 -12.38
N ALA A 341 6.80 19.87 -11.14
CA ALA A 341 5.53 20.45 -10.66
C ALA A 341 5.39 21.96 -10.95
N GLN A 342 6.48 22.72 -10.81
CA GLN A 342 6.49 24.16 -11.09
C GLN A 342 6.39 24.47 -12.60
N LEU A 343 7.01 23.65 -13.45
CA LEU A 343 6.97 23.80 -14.91
C LEU A 343 5.63 23.33 -15.48
N SER A 344 5.06 22.25 -14.93
CA SER A 344 3.79 21.67 -15.36
C SER A 344 2.56 22.37 -14.78
N GLY A 345 2.72 23.18 -13.73
CA GLY A 345 1.60 23.83 -13.04
C GLY A 345 0.79 22.87 -12.18
N ASP A 346 1.42 21.82 -11.65
CA ASP A 346 0.78 20.80 -10.81
C ASP A 346 0.65 21.32 -9.37
N GLU A 347 -0.35 22.17 -9.15
CA GLU A 347 -0.46 22.95 -7.92
C GLU A 347 -0.63 22.09 -6.65
N LEU A 348 -1.21 20.90 -6.75
CA LEU A 348 -1.32 19.98 -5.61
C LEU A 348 0.06 19.52 -5.08
N ASP A 349 1.05 19.36 -5.96
CA ASP A 349 2.43 19.06 -5.57
C ASP A 349 3.13 20.27 -4.93
N LEU A 350 2.71 21.49 -5.26
CA LEU A 350 3.31 22.73 -4.76
C LEU A 350 2.67 23.24 -3.45
N MET A 351 1.40 22.90 -3.17
CA MET A 351 0.71 23.27 -1.94
C MET A 351 1.38 22.62 -0.73
N GLU A 352 1.66 23.35 0.34
CA GLU A 352 2.22 22.78 1.58
C GLU A 352 1.13 22.12 2.44
N PHE A 353 1.47 20.97 3.01
CA PHE A 353 0.64 20.23 3.97
C PHE A 353 1.49 19.81 5.16
N ASP A 354 0.94 19.92 6.36
CA ASP A 354 1.70 19.84 7.61
C ASP A 354 2.35 18.47 7.78
N HIS A 355 1.62 17.40 7.46
CA HIS A 355 2.06 16.01 7.59
C HIS A 355 2.32 15.33 6.25
N ARG A 356 2.91 16.07 5.29
CA ARG A 356 3.40 15.50 4.03
C ARG A 356 4.92 15.50 3.91
N VAL A 357 5.46 14.46 3.29
CA VAL A 357 6.82 14.39 2.75
C VAL A 357 6.74 13.96 1.28
N ARG A 358 7.13 14.85 0.35
CA ARG A 358 7.26 14.56 -1.08
C ARG A 358 8.61 13.89 -1.34
N VAL A 359 8.57 12.69 -1.89
CA VAL A 359 9.74 11.83 -2.05
C VAL A 359 10.15 11.75 -3.51
N TYR A 360 11.45 11.81 -3.78
CA TYR A 360 12.04 11.51 -5.07
C TYR A 360 13.28 10.64 -4.90
N GLN A 361 13.75 10.03 -5.98
CA GLN A 361 14.96 9.21 -5.96
C GLN A 361 16.15 9.92 -6.60
N TYR A 362 17.32 9.51 -6.17
CA TYR A 362 18.55 9.64 -6.95
C TYR A 362 19.31 8.31 -6.90
N SER A 363 20.39 8.19 -7.68
CA SER A 363 21.20 6.97 -7.67
C SER A 363 22.68 7.28 -7.84
N THR A 364 23.49 6.67 -6.98
CA THR A 364 24.95 6.62 -7.11
C THR A 364 25.43 5.42 -7.91
N LEU A 365 24.52 4.72 -8.60
CA LEU A 365 24.79 3.53 -9.41
C LEU A 365 25.54 2.44 -8.62
N GLY A 366 26.81 2.20 -8.96
CA GLY A 366 27.67 1.20 -8.33
C GLY A 366 28.34 1.66 -7.04
N ASP A 367 28.31 2.96 -6.73
CA ASP A 367 29.08 3.53 -5.64
C ASP A 367 28.26 3.62 -4.36
N ASN A 368 28.87 3.26 -3.24
CA ASN A 368 28.27 3.48 -1.92
C ASN A 368 28.42 4.95 -1.52
N THR A 369 27.34 5.54 -1.00
CA THR A 369 27.42 6.88 -0.42
C THR A 369 28.21 6.86 0.90
N ALA A 370 28.75 8.02 1.27
CA ALA A 370 29.29 8.29 2.60
C ALA A 370 28.28 9.01 3.52
N ILE A 371 27.01 9.08 3.09
CA ILE A 371 25.96 9.81 3.79
C ILE A 371 25.72 9.17 5.15
N GLN A 372 25.83 9.97 6.21
CA GLN A 372 25.52 9.53 7.57
C GLN A 372 24.00 9.44 7.79
N PRO A 373 23.54 8.71 8.82
CA PRO A 373 22.11 8.66 9.16
C PRO A 373 21.46 10.04 9.21
N PHE A 374 20.21 10.13 8.77
CA PHE A 374 19.44 11.38 8.62
C PHE A 374 20.05 12.44 7.69
N GLY A 375 21.03 12.07 6.86
CA GLY A 375 21.67 13.02 5.94
C GLY A 375 22.51 14.08 6.66
N GLN A 376 22.97 13.85 7.89
CA GLN A 376 23.67 14.87 8.67
C GLN A 376 25.03 15.30 8.07
N SER A 377 25.68 14.41 7.32
CA SER A 377 26.93 14.71 6.61
C SER A 377 27.15 13.76 5.44
N GLY A 378 28.12 14.11 4.57
CA GLY A 378 28.48 13.32 3.37
C GLY A 378 27.58 13.56 2.16
N TRP A 379 26.42 14.21 2.35
CA TRP A 379 25.41 14.43 1.31
C TRP A 379 25.80 15.51 0.30
N GLN A 380 26.59 16.51 0.71
CA GLN A 380 27.03 17.62 -0.16
C GLN A 380 27.83 17.10 -1.35
N LYS A 381 28.71 16.11 -1.10
CA LYS A 381 29.49 15.46 -2.15
C LYS A 381 28.57 14.78 -3.17
N GLU A 382 27.52 14.10 -2.71
CA GLU A 382 26.55 13.45 -3.59
C GLU A 382 25.77 14.47 -4.41
N PHE A 383 25.38 15.61 -3.81
CA PHE A 383 24.77 16.71 -4.57
C PHE A 383 25.69 17.20 -5.69
N VAL A 384 26.94 17.54 -5.36
CA VAL A 384 27.90 18.10 -6.32
C VAL A 384 28.21 17.11 -7.46
N ASN A 385 28.30 15.82 -7.16
CA ASN A 385 28.59 14.80 -8.17
C ASN A 385 27.37 14.42 -9.02
N HIS A 386 26.15 14.65 -8.53
CA HIS A 386 24.90 14.19 -9.14
C HIS A 386 23.86 15.30 -9.29
N GLN A 387 24.28 16.55 -9.54
CA GLN A 387 23.43 17.74 -9.54
C GLN A 387 22.14 17.58 -10.37
N ASP A 388 22.23 16.91 -11.53
CA ASP A 388 21.09 16.66 -12.43
C ASP A 388 19.98 15.79 -11.79
N SER A 389 20.26 15.09 -10.69
CA SER A 389 19.27 14.28 -9.97
C SER A 389 18.38 15.13 -9.04
N PHE A 390 18.71 16.41 -8.82
CA PHE A 390 18.08 17.27 -7.81
C PHE A 390 17.30 18.45 -8.42
N VAL A 391 16.82 18.30 -9.67
CA VAL A 391 16.12 19.35 -10.42
C VAL A 391 14.77 19.78 -9.81
N GLY A 392 14.08 18.89 -9.09
CA GLY A 392 12.82 19.19 -8.40
C GLY A 392 12.96 19.90 -7.05
N ASN A 393 13.99 20.71 -6.88
CA ASN A 393 14.38 21.30 -5.59
C ASN A 393 13.24 22.09 -4.90
N SER A 394 12.33 22.70 -5.67
CA SER A 394 11.19 23.47 -5.15
C SER A 394 9.96 22.63 -4.79
N SER A 395 9.92 21.34 -5.17
CA SER A 395 8.76 20.46 -5.01
C SER A 395 9.07 19.14 -4.32
N ILE A 396 10.32 18.87 -3.94
CA ILE A 396 10.73 17.63 -3.27
C ILE A 396 11.27 17.93 -1.87
N ASP A 397 10.76 17.17 -0.89
CA ASP A 397 11.16 17.27 0.51
C ASP A 397 12.26 16.26 0.87
N LEU A 398 12.26 15.07 0.26
CA LEU A 398 13.20 14.00 0.55
C LEU A 398 13.68 13.29 -0.73
N TYR A 399 14.99 13.21 -0.90
CA TYR A 399 15.69 12.45 -1.93
C TYR A 399 16.33 11.21 -1.32
N ILE A 400 16.00 10.03 -1.84
CA ILE A 400 16.54 8.74 -1.37
C ILE A 400 17.42 8.11 -2.45
N ASN A 401 18.61 7.65 -2.07
CA ASN A 401 19.45 6.85 -2.95
C ASN A 401 18.80 5.47 -3.16
N VAL A 402 18.60 5.07 -4.42
CA VAL A 402 18.11 3.72 -4.74
C VAL A 402 19.23 2.72 -5.04
N GLY A 403 20.46 3.19 -5.25
CA GLY A 403 21.64 2.33 -5.35
C GLY A 403 21.70 1.37 -6.54
N TYR A 404 20.90 1.60 -7.59
CA TYR A 404 20.92 0.81 -8.83
C TYR A 404 20.81 1.72 -10.06
N GLY A 405 21.30 1.26 -11.22
CA GLY A 405 21.09 1.89 -12.51
C GLY A 405 20.00 1.20 -13.34
N PRO A 406 19.00 1.90 -13.91
CA PRO A 406 17.91 1.27 -14.66
C PRO A 406 18.37 0.81 -16.05
N TYR A 407 19.47 1.39 -16.54
CA TYR A 407 20.06 1.09 -17.84
C TYR A 407 21.41 0.36 -17.72
N SER A 408 21.79 -0.07 -16.51
CA SER A 408 23.05 -0.78 -16.28
C SER A 408 22.87 -1.89 -15.24
N ASN A 409 23.75 -2.88 -15.26
CA ASN A 409 23.80 -3.86 -14.17
C ASN A 409 24.57 -3.33 -12.95
N SER A 410 24.89 -2.04 -12.93
CA SER A 410 25.62 -1.41 -11.82
C SER A 410 24.68 -1.21 -10.64
N LYS A 411 25.12 -1.69 -9.48
CA LYS A 411 24.43 -1.56 -8.21
C LYS A 411 25.47 -1.39 -7.10
N ASN A 412 25.14 -0.59 -6.10
CA ASN A 412 25.99 -0.43 -4.93
C ASN A 412 25.82 -1.63 -3.99
N SER A 413 26.36 -1.56 -2.77
CA SER A 413 26.27 -2.69 -1.83
C SER A 413 24.91 -2.87 -1.17
N THR A 414 24.02 -1.88 -1.30
CA THR A 414 22.70 -1.81 -0.67
C THR A 414 21.68 -1.22 -1.66
N PRO A 415 21.48 -1.83 -2.84
CA PRO A 415 20.49 -1.35 -3.78
C PRO A 415 19.10 -1.52 -3.19
N LYS A 416 18.12 -0.78 -3.71
CA LYS A 416 16.73 -1.04 -3.41
C LYS A 416 16.40 -2.48 -3.83
N MET A 417 16.05 -3.29 -2.85
CA MET A 417 15.62 -4.66 -3.06
C MET A 417 14.10 -4.70 -3.00
N GLU A 418 13.47 -5.54 -3.81
CA GLU A 418 12.02 -5.66 -3.85
C GLU A 418 11.60 -7.13 -4.02
N PRO A 419 10.40 -7.49 -3.52
CA PRO A 419 9.81 -8.77 -3.86
C PRO A 419 9.39 -8.83 -5.34
N ASP A 420 9.29 -10.04 -5.87
CA ASP A 420 8.58 -10.27 -7.12
C ASP A 420 7.06 -10.19 -6.93
N VAL A 421 6.32 -10.28 -8.05
CA VAL A 421 4.86 -10.13 -8.08
C VAL A 421 4.11 -11.08 -7.13
N LEU A 422 4.69 -12.23 -6.80
CA LEU A 422 4.10 -13.22 -5.90
C LEU A 422 4.55 -13.05 -4.44
N GLY A 423 5.54 -12.20 -4.17
CA GLY A 423 6.16 -12.07 -2.84
C GLY A 423 6.97 -13.30 -2.44
N MET A 424 7.61 -13.97 -3.42
CA MET A 424 8.34 -15.23 -3.22
C MET A 424 9.78 -15.21 -3.74
N ARG A 425 10.20 -14.16 -4.47
CA ARG A 425 11.60 -13.88 -4.74
C ARG A 425 11.94 -12.49 -4.28
N TYR A 426 13.22 -12.24 -4.00
CA TYR A 426 13.73 -10.96 -3.56
C TYR A 426 14.97 -10.60 -4.36
N GLY A 427 14.97 -9.43 -5.00
CA GLY A 427 16.04 -9.04 -5.90
C GLY A 427 16.19 -7.53 -5.97
N ALA A 428 17.34 -7.07 -6.50
CA ALA A 428 17.54 -5.66 -6.74
C ALA A 428 16.56 -5.17 -7.80
N GLU A 429 15.93 -4.02 -7.55
CA GLU A 429 15.07 -3.36 -8.51
C GLU A 429 15.86 -2.95 -9.77
N GLN A 430 15.17 -2.96 -10.91
CA GLN A 430 15.71 -2.49 -12.20
C GLN A 430 14.71 -1.58 -12.94
N ALA A 431 13.74 -1.01 -12.21
CA ALA A 431 12.73 -0.15 -12.78
C ALA A 431 13.31 1.22 -13.18
N LEU A 432 12.74 1.83 -14.23
CA LEU A 432 13.03 3.22 -14.56
C LEU A 432 12.78 4.11 -13.35
N TYR A 433 13.60 5.15 -13.20
CA TYR A 433 13.49 6.06 -12.07
C TYR A 433 12.14 6.77 -12.06
N ALA A 434 11.41 6.65 -10.95
CA ALA A 434 10.17 7.39 -10.70
C ALA A 434 9.94 7.51 -9.19
N SER A 435 9.50 8.68 -8.71
CA SER A 435 9.23 8.91 -7.29
C SER A 435 8.32 7.87 -6.66
N SER A 436 7.37 7.37 -7.43
CA SER A 436 6.40 6.37 -7.01
C SER A 436 7.02 5.06 -6.50
N TRP A 437 8.17 4.66 -7.06
CA TRP A 437 8.95 3.51 -6.60
C TRP A 437 9.69 3.78 -5.28
N THR A 438 9.92 5.04 -4.94
CA THR A 438 10.76 5.45 -3.81
C THR A 438 9.94 5.81 -2.57
N THR A 439 8.71 6.30 -2.75
CA THR A 439 7.74 6.53 -1.66
C THR A 439 7.63 5.36 -0.65
N PRO A 440 7.56 4.08 -1.07
CA PRO A 440 7.51 2.99 -0.11
C PRO A 440 8.81 2.79 0.68
N VAL A 441 9.96 3.21 0.14
CA VAL A 441 11.25 3.22 0.87
C VAL A 441 11.20 4.25 2.00
N ALA A 442 10.72 5.45 1.71
CA ALA A 442 10.57 6.51 2.70
C ALA A 442 9.59 6.12 3.82
N THR A 443 8.48 5.48 3.44
CA THR A 443 7.49 4.99 4.41
C THR A 443 8.09 3.93 5.34
N SER A 444 8.77 2.91 4.79
CA SER A 444 9.46 1.89 5.62
C SER A 444 10.54 2.49 6.52
N TYR A 445 11.27 3.50 6.03
CA TYR A 445 12.25 4.23 6.82
C TYR A 445 11.59 5.00 7.98
N ALA A 446 10.45 5.63 7.74
CA ALA A 446 9.69 6.33 8.78
C ALA A 446 9.19 5.39 9.88
N ILE A 447 8.65 4.23 9.50
CA ILE A 447 8.23 3.17 10.44
C ILE A 447 9.43 2.75 11.30
N HIS A 448 10.57 2.50 10.67
CA HIS A 448 11.80 2.14 11.37
C HIS A 448 12.32 3.22 12.33
N GLU A 449 12.14 4.50 12.01
CA GLU A 449 12.51 5.58 12.93
C GLU A 449 11.49 5.74 14.06
N GLN A 450 10.21 5.48 13.81
CA GLN A 450 9.17 5.45 14.84
C GLN A 450 9.43 4.35 15.88
N THR A 451 9.90 3.16 15.48
CA THR A 451 10.21 2.08 16.44
C THR A 451 11.35 2.41 17.41
N LYS A 452 12.12 3.46 17.11
CA LYS A 452 13.20 3.97 17.97
C LYS A 452 12.76 5.13 18.87
N LEU A 453 11.49 5.55 18.78
CA LEU A 453 10.92 6.56 19.66
C LEU A 453 10.20 5.86 20.82
N ASP A 454 10.49 6.30 22.04
CA ASP A 454 9.81 5.83 23.26
C ASP A 454 8.52 6.62 23.55
N THR A 455 8.06 7.43 22.58
CA THR A 455 6.90 8.32 22.67
C THR A 455 5.74 7.78 21.84
N ASP A 456 4.53 8.25 22.17
CA ASP A 456 3.35 8.05 21.31
C ASP A 456 3.62 8.64 19.91
N PHE A 457 2.93 8.12 18.89
CA PHE A 457 3.11 8.60 17.51
C PHE A 457 2.80 10.09 17.38
N ASP A 458 3.80 10.88 17.00
CA ASP A 458 3.67 12.29 16.64
C ASP A 458 4.23 12.50 15.21
N PRO A 459 3.38 12.80 14.22
CA PRO A 459 3.81 12.94 12.83
C PRO A 459 4.77 14.13 12.62
N GLN A 460 4.70 15.19 13.42
CA GLN A 460 5.61 16.33 13.32
C GLN A 460 6.96 16.00 13.93
N GLU A 461 6.99 15.34 15.09
CA GLU A 461 8.23 14.86 15.69
C GLU A 461 8.97 13.93 14.72
N LEU A 462 8.27 12.92 14.18
CA LEU A 462 8.86 11.99 13.23
C LEU A 462 9.31 12.68 11.94
N LYS A 463 8.51 13.58 11.37
CA LYS A 463 8.91 14.38 10.19
C LYS A 463 10.16 15.21 10.45
N SER A 464 10.28 15.84 11.62
CA SER A 464 11.46 16.65 11.99
C SER A 464 12.72 15.80 12.17
N ARG A 465 12.57 14.54 12.61
CA ARG A 465 13.66 13.57 12.70
C ARG A 465 14.08 13.07 11.33
N LEU A 466 13.13 12.80 10.45
CA LEU A 466 13.38 12.41 9.07
C LEU A 466 13.98 13.56 8.26
N LEU A 467 13.65 14.81 8.54
CA LEU A 467 14.14 15.99 7.83
C LEU A 467 14.76 16.99 8.82
N PRO A 468 15.96 16.75 9.35
CA PRO A 468 16.56 17.67 10.32
C PRO A 468 17.04 18.97 9.67
N GLN A 469 16.90 20.10 10.37
CA GLN A 469 17.27 21.45 9.87
C GLN A 469 18.78 21.79 9.92
N GLN A 470 19.63 20.86 10.34
CA GLN A 470 21.04 21.12 10.64
C GLN A 470 22.00 20.73 9.49
N CYS A 471 21.57 20.87 8.24
CA CYS A 471 22.41 20.45 7.10
C CYS A 471 23.51 21.42 6.67
N ARG A 472 23.77 22.48 7.44
CA ARG A 472 24.81 23.48 7.13
C ARG A 472 26.20 23.01 7.60
N GLY A 473 26.70 21.91 7.06
CA GLY A 473 28.13 21.57 7.10
C GLY A 473 28.81 22.18 5.87
N LEU A 474 29.26 23.42 5.98
CA LEU A 474 29.60 24.24 4.81
C LEU A 474 31.08 24.22 4.44
N ASP A 475 31.97 23.75 5.32
CA ASP A 475 33.41 24.08 5.24
C ASP A 475 34.11 23.68 3.92
N ASP A 476 33.69 22.59 3.27
CA ASP A 476 34.35 22.07 2.05
C ASP A 476 33.69 22.52 0.72
N TYR A 477 32.51 23.16 0.75
CA TYR A 477 31.71 23.43 -0.46
C TYR A 477 31.06 24.83 -0.53
N GLN A 478 31.53 25.81 0.28
CA GLN A 478 30.94 27.15 0.37
C GLN A 478 30.86 27.90 -0.97
N ASP A 479 31.78 27.63 -1.90
CA ASP A 479 31.86 28.31 -3.19
C ASP A 479 30.91 27.70 -4.25
N ASN A 480 30.20 26.61 -3.95
CA ASN A 480 29.25 26.00 -4.88
C ASN A 480 27.87 26.70 -4.79
N GLY A 481 27.61 27.63 -5.71
CA GLY A 481 26.37 28.41 -5.72
C GLY A 481 25.09 27.57 -5.86
N SER A 482 25.09 26.50 -6.67
CA SER A 482 23.92 25.62 -6.82
C SER A 482 23.62 24.80 -5.57
N LEU A 483 24.65 24.40 -4.83
CA LEU A 483 24.48 23.75 -3.53
C LEU A 483 23.85 24.72 -2.51
N MET A 484 24.28 25.98 -2.49
CA MET A 484 23.70 27.00 -1.62
C MET A 484 22.23 27.25 -1.95
N GLU A 485 21.88 27.38 -3.23
CA GLU A 485 20.49 27.48 -3.69
C GLU A 485 19.66 26.24 -3.30
N PHE A 486 20.25 25.04 -3.40
CA PHE A 486 19.62 23.81 -2.90
C PHE A 486 19.34 23.87 -1.40
N ILE A 487 20.29 24.30 -0.59
CA ILE A 487 20.09 24.44 0.87
C ILE A 487 19.01 25.47 1.19
N GLU A 488 19.02 26.61 0.51
CA GLU A 488 18.08 27.70 0.73
C GLU A 488 16.64 27.30 0.36
N ASN A 489 16.44 26.71 -0.81
CA ASN A 489 15.13 26.21 -1.23
C ASN A 489 14.63 25.09 -0.32
N GLY A 490 15.54 24.26 0.21
CA GLY A 490 15.23 23.26 1.23
C GLY A 490 15.04 23.81 2.63
N GLN A 491 15.11 25.13 2.84
CA GLN A 491 15.04 25.79 4.14
C GLN A 491 16.05 25.23 5.17
N GLY A 492 17.20 24.73 4.71
CA GLY A 492 18.24 24.13 5.55
C GLY A 492 18.01 22.66 5.95
N HIS A 493 16.93 22.02 5.52
CA HIS A 493 16.66 20.61 5.83
C HIS A 493 17.63 19.65 5.14
N CYS A 494 17.93 18.54 5.81
CA CYS A 494 18.71 17.43 5.28
C CYS A 494 17.87 16.54 4.37
N ARG A 495 17.78 16.95 3.10
CA ARG A 495 16.89 16.31 2.13
C ARG A 495 17.53 15.17 1.34
N ILE A 496 18.85 15.03 1.30
CA ILE A 496 19.52 13.95 0.55
C ILE A 496 19.94 12.86 1.53
N GLN A 497 19.37 11.66 1.39
CA GLN A 497 19.53 10.58 2.34
C GLN A 497 19.74 9.22 1.67
N ASP A 498 20.26 8.27 2.44
CA ASP A 498 20.49 6.90 2.00
C ASP A 498 20.07 5.89 3.08
N PRO A 499 18.76 5.76 3.39
CA PRO A 499 18.28 4.80 4.38
C PRO A 499 18.62 3.35 4.02
N LEU A 500 18.75 3.03 2.72
CA LEU A 500 19.11 1.68 2.25
C LEU A 500 20.55 1.31 2.64
N ARG A 501 21.49 2.26 2.55
CA ARG A 501 22.89 2.08 3.00
C ARG A 501 22.97 1.68 4.47
N HIS A 502 22.07 2.20 5.29
CA HIS A 502 21.99 1.98 6.73
C HIS A 502 21.03 0.85 7.09
N LYS A 503 20.44 0.16 6.09
CA LYS A 503 19.45 -0.90 6.29
C LYS A 503 18.32 -0.48 7.23
N SER A 504 17.86 0.77 7.07
CA SER A 504 16.90 1.42 7.96
C SER A 504 15.46 1.01 7.63
N ASP A 505 15.15 -0.27 7.78
CA ASP A 505 13.82 -0.85 7.69
C ASP A 505 13.63 -1.96 8.74
N GLU A 506 12.39 -2.34 9.01
CA GLU A 506 12.06 -3.31 10.05
C GLU A 506 12.47 -4.74 9.69
N LEU A 507 12.45 -5.10 8.41
CA LEU A 507 12.93 -6.39 7.93
C LEU A 507 14.41 -6.62 8.29
N ASN A 508 15.24 -5.59 8.16
CA ASN A 508 16.63 -5.63 8.57
C ASN A 508 16.81 -5.49 10.08
N ARG A 509 16.05 -4.62 10.76
CA ARG A 509 16.14 -4.47 12.23
C ARG A 509 15.89 -5.79 12.94
N MET A 510 14.81 -6.48 12.56
CA MET A 510 14.39 -7.77 13.15
C MET A 510 15.34 -8.94 12.83
N GLY A 511 16.33 -8.74 11.95
CA GLY A 511 17.36 -9.74 11.67
C GLY A 511 17.05 -10.71 10.54
N TYR A 512 16.00 -10.51 9.73
CA TYR A 512 15.67 -11.42 8.63
C TYR A 512 16.72 -11.42 7.50
N LEU A 513 17.43 -10.30 7.30
CA LEU A 513 18.40 -10.11 6.21
C LEU A 513 19.80 -9.66 6.67
N SER A 514 19.96 -9.24 7.92
CA SER A 514 21.09 -8.44 8.39
C SER A 514 22.12 -9.19 9.23
N ARG A 515 22.04 -10.52 9.27
CA ARG A 515 22.89 -11.40 10.09
C ARG A 515 24.23 -11.75 9.44
#